data_AF-A0AAN8Q2R5-F1
#
_entry.id   AF-A0AAN8Q2R5-F1
#
_cell.length_a   1.000
_cell.length_b   1.000
_cell.length_c   1.000
_cell.angle_alpha   90.00
_cell.angle_beta   90.00
_cell.angle_gamma   90.00
#
_symmetry.space_group_name_H-M   'P 1'
#
loop_
_entity.id
_entity.type
_entity.pdbx_description
1 polymer ?
#
loop_
_entity_poly.entity_id
_entity_poly.type
_entity_poly.pdbx_seq_one_letter_code
_entity_poly.pdbx_strand_id
1 'polypeptide(L)'
;MTQEMAFIHKLCVSVGLIALAHAAYSATQHHAYLRLTEQEFAWLPLDIILQCLFGLSITYYGIINIAGQFKSIKASAEMETKTWEMLSNRQSFYTFHHRGKALYGDRERVELE
;
A
#
# COMPACT_ATOMS: atom_id res chain seq x y z
N MET A 1 -13.60 5.11 -0.17
CA MET A 1 -13.01 5.30 1.17
C MET A 1 -11.64 4.63 1.30
N THR A 2 -11.43 3.36 0.90
CA THR A 2 -10.10 2.70 1.01
C THR A 2 -9.04 3.25 0.04
N GLN A 3 -9.42 3.63 -1.20
CA GLN A 3 -8.46 4.11 -2.19
C GLN A 3 -7.90 5.51 -1.86
N GLU A 4 -8.75 6.39 -1.33
CA GLU A 4 -8.37 7.75 -0.91
C GLU A 4 -7.41 7.70 0.28
N MET A 5 -7.71 6.87 1.27
CA MET A 5 -6.82 6.65 2.42
C MET A 5 -5.49 6.03 1.98
N ALA A 6 -5.49 5.09 1.03
CA ALA A 6 -4.24 4.52 0.51
C ALA A 6 -3.37 5.57 -0.20
N PHE A 7 -3.97 6.53 -0.90
CA PHE A 7 -3.24 7.63 -1.54
C PHE A 7 -2.58 8.56 -0.51
N ILE A 8 -3.30 8.89 0.57
CA ILE A 8 -2.78 9.74 1.66
C ILE A 8 -1.54 9.10 2.32
N HIS A 9 -1.56 7.80 2.61
CA HIS A 9 -0.40 7.13 3.21
C HIS A 9 0.81 7.10 2.27
N LYS A 10 0.60 6.90 0.97
CA LYS A 10 1.67 6.98 -0.03
C LYS A 10 2.27 8.38 -0.13
N LEU A 11 1.42 9.42 -0.10
CA LEU A 11 1.87 10.80 -0.03
C LEU A 11 2.68 11.07 1.24
N CYS A 12 2.19 10.62 2.40
CA CYS A 12 2.89 10.72 3.68
C CYS A 12 4.31 10.12 3.63
N VAL A 13 4.46 8.91 3.07
CA VAL A 13 5.77 8.28 2.86
C VAL A 13 6.65 9.09 1.92
N SER A 14 6.11 9.59 0.80
CA SER A 14 6.88 10.38 -0.15
C SER A 14 7.42 11.68 0.47
N VAL A 15 6.60 12.41 1.24
CA VAL A 15 6.99 13.62 1.95
C VAL A 15 8.02 13.31 3.03
N GLY A 16 7.84 12.22 3.78
CA GLY A 16 8.81 11.76 4.78
C GLY A 16 10.19 11.45 4.19
N LEU A 17 10.24 10.79 3.02
CA LEU A 17 11.48 10.51 2.30
C LEU A 17 12.17 11.77 1.79
N ILE A 18 11.40 12.74 1.26
CA ILE A 18 11.94 14.03 0.82
C ILE A 18 12.52 14.79 2.02
N ALA A 19 11.84 14.79 3.16
CA ALA A 19 12.32 15.43 4.39
C ALA A 19 13.62 14.78 4.90
N LEU A 20 13.73 13.45 4.85
CA LEU A 20 14.94 12.71 5.19
C LEU A 20 16.10 13.01 4.22
N ALA A 21 15.82 13.06 2.92
CA ALA A 21 16.82 13.43 1.92
C ALA A 21 17.34 14.86 2.13
N HIS A 22 16.45 15.80 2.47
CA HIS A 22 16.81 17.16 2.83
C HIS A 22 17.70 17.20 4.09
N ALA A 23 17.34 16.48 5.15
CA ALA A 23 18.14 16.39 6.36
C ALA A 23 19.54 15.79 6.10
N ALA A 24 19.63 14.75 5.25
CA ALA A 24 20.89 14.15 4.85
C ALA A 24 21.77 15.11 4.04
N TYR A 25 21.16 15.88 3.13
CA TYR A 25 21.87 16.92 2.38
C TYR A 25 22.40 18.01 3.32
N SER A 26 21.57 18.52 4.22
CA SER A 26 21.98 19.51 5.23
C SER A 26 23.11 19.01 6.13
N ALA A 27 23.04 17.75 6.59
CA ALA A 27 24.08 17.14 7.40
C ALA A 27 25.41 17.03 6.62
N THR A 28 25.35 16.58 5.37
CA THR A 28 26.53 16.45 4.50
C THR A 28 27.18 17.81 4.23
N GLN A 29 26.36 18.82 3.92
CA GLN A 29 26.84 20.19 3.70
C GLN A 29 27.46 20.77 4.97
N HIS A 30 26.86 20.54 6.14
CA HIS A 30 27.41 20.98 7.41
C HIS A 30 28.77 20.33 7.69
N HIS A 31 28.90 19.02 7.49
CA HIS A 31 30.18 18.31 7.62
C HIS A 31 31.24 18.82 6.63
N ALA A 32 30.85 19.14 5.39
CA ALA A 32 31.76 19.72 4.41
C ALA A 32 32.24 21.12 4.84
N TYR A 33 31.33 21.94 5.37
CA TYR A 33 31.63 23.28 5.89
C TYR A 33 32.63 23.26 7.05
N LEU A 34 32.43 22.37 8.04
CA LEU A 34 33.36 22.23 9.17
C LEU A 34 34.76 21.81 8.71
N ARG A 35 34.84 20.89 7.73
CA ARG A 35 36.12 20.46 7.15
C ARG A 35 36.86 21.59 6.45
N LEU A 36 36.13 22.49 5.77
CA LEU A 36 36.71 23.65 5.08
C LEU A 36 37.22 24.73 6.04
N THR A 37 36.63 24.84 7.23
CA THR A 37 36.96 25.89 8.21
C THR A 37 37.92 25.43 9.30
N GLU A 38 38.43 24.19 9.19
CA GLU A 38 39.32 23.54 10.19
C GLU A 38 38.79 23.61 11.62
N GLN A 39 37.48 23.77 11.80
CA GLN A 39 36.87 23.71 13.12
C GLN A 39 36.80 22.26 13.60
N GLU A 40 37.02 22.04 14.90
CA GLU A 40 36.78 20.73 15.49
C GLU A 40 35.34 20.30 15.21
N PHE A 41 35.13 18.99 15.00
CA PHE A 41 33.83 18.41 14.68
C PHE A 41 32.83 18.68 15.81
N ALA A 42 32.21 19.85 15.76
CA ALA A 42 31.13 20.23 16.65
C ALA A 42 29.92 19.36 16.35
N TRP A 43 29.13 19.14 17.41
CA TRP A 43 27.89 18.40 17.39
C TRP A 43 26.97 18.87 16.25
N LEU A 44 26.28 17.93 15.61
CA LEU A 44 25.32 18.24 14.56
C LEU A 44 24.22 19.17 15.11
N PRO A 45 23.86 20.26 14.42
CA PRO A 45 22.85 21.19 14.92
C PRO A 45 21.53 20.47 15.19
N LEU A 46 20.91 20.82 16.32
CA LEU A 46 19.68 20.18 16.82
C LEU A 46 18.55 20.20 15.78
N ASP A 47 18.48 21.24 14.95
CA ASP A 47 17.46 21.37 13.91
C ASP A 47 17.51 20.22 12.89
N ILE A 48 18.71 19.78 12.47
CA ILE A 48 18.88 18.66 11.53
C ILE A 48 18.49 17.34 12.19
N ILE A 49 18.83 17.17 13.47
CA ILE A 49 18.47 15.98 14.26
C ILE A 49 16.96 15.88 14.39
N LEU A 50 16.29 16.98 14.74
CA LEU A 50 14.83 17.04 14.87
C LEU A 50 14.16 16.77 13.51
N GLN A 51 14.61 17.40 12.43
CA GLN A 51 14.05 17.18 11.10
C GLN A 51 14.18 15.71 10.66
N CYS A 52 15.32 15.07 10.94
CA CYS A 52 15.52 13.66 10.67
C CYS A 52 14.56 12.78 11.50
N LEU A 53 14.42 13.06 12.80
CA LEU A 53 13.53 12.32 13.71
C LEU A 53 12.05 12.43 13.28
N PHE A 54 11.59 13.62 12.92
CA PHE A 54 10.25 13.84 12.41
C PHE A 54 10.04 13.15 11.05
N GLY A 55 10.98 13.31 10.12
CA GLY A 55 10.92 12.65 8.81
C GLY A 55 10.88 11.13 8.90
N LEU A 56 11.67 10.55 9.81
CA LEU A 56 11.67 9.12 10.10
C LEU A 56 10.33 8.67 10.70
N SER A 57 9.82 9.39 11.69
CA SER A 57 8.56 9.05 12.38
C SER A 57 7.36 9.06 11.41
N ILE A 58 7.29 10.07 10.53
CA ILE A 58 6.27 10.20 9.49
C ILE A 58 6.36 9.03 8.49
N THR A 59 7.57 8.74 8.02
CA THR A 59 7.82 7.65 7.06
C THR A 59 7.45 6.30 7.65
N TYR A 60 7.84 6.04 8.90
CA TYR A 60 7.51 4.81 9.62
C TYR A 60 6.00 4.61 9.77
N TYR A 61 5.29 5.66 10.18
CA TYR A 61 3.83 5.63 10.29
C TYR A 61 3.15 5.38 8.93
N GLY A 62 3.63 6.02 7.87
CA GLY A 62 3.11 5.81 6.51
C GLY A 62 3.29 4.37 6.03
N ILE A 63 4.47 3.76 6.27
CA ILE A 63 4.78 2.40 5.82
C ILE A 63 3.90 1.36 6.52
N ILE A 64 3.69 1.48 7.84
CA ILE A 64 2.83 0.55 8.59
C ILE A 64 1.42 0.51 8.01
N ASN A 65 0.88 1.68 7.67
CA ASN A 65 -0.46 1.77 7.10
C ASN A 65 -0.55 1.22 5.66
N ILE A 66 0.55 1.24 4.90
CA ILE A 66 0.62 0.66 3.55
C ILE A 66 0.79 -0.87 3.60
N ALA A 67 1.46 -1.40 4.62
CA ALA A 67 1.78 -2.84 4.75
C ALA A 67 0.53 -3.76 4.77
N GLY A 68 -0.66 -3.17 4.95
CA GLY A 68 -1.93 -3.86 4.85
C GLY A 68 -2.40 -4.40 6.19
N GLN A 69 -3.66 -4.84 6.21
CA GLN A 69 -4.26 -5.38 7.43
C GLN A 69 -3.97 -6.87 7.55
N PHE A 70 -3.75 -7.31 8.79
CA PHE A 70 -3.62 -8.72 9.10
C PHE A 70 -4.95 -9.45 8.86
N LYS A 71 -4.90 -10.55 8.12
CA LYS A 71 -6.04 -11.45 7.94
C LYS A 71 -6.07 -12.48 9.07
N SER A 72 -7.26 -12.89 9.50
CA SER A 72 -7.41 -13.93 10.53
C SER A 72 -6.84 -15.27 10.05
N ILE A 73 -6.05 -15.93 10.91
CA ILE A 73 -5.42 -17.23 10.64
C ILE A 73 -6.47 -18.36 10.53
N LYS A 74 -7.62 -18.21 11.21
CA LYS A 74 -8.67 -19.24 11.20
C LYS A 74 -9.37 -19.30 9.84
N ALA A 75 -9.13 -20.39 9.11
CA ALA A 75 -9.81 -20.66 7.84
C ALA A 75 -11.34 -20.73 7.98
N SER A 76 -11.85 -21.20 9.12
CA SER A 76 -13.30 -21.29 9.38
C SER A 76 -14.02 -19.94 9.33
N ALA A 77 -13.35 -18.84 9.72
CA ALA A 77 -13.93 -17.50 9.68
C ALA A 77 -14.14 -16.99 8.24
N GLU A 78 -13.27 -17.40 7.31
CA GLU A 78 -13.43 -17.11 5.88
C GLU A 78 -14.42 -18.07 5.21
N MET A 79 -14.55 -19.31 5.69
CA MET A 79 -15.51 -20.27 5.16
C MET A 79 -16.95 -19.99 5.59
N GLU A 80 -17.17 -19.33 6.73
CA GLU A 80 -18.52 -18.94 7.18
C GLU A 80 -19.19 -17.94 6.22
N THR A 81 -18.41 -17.10 5.52
CA THR A 81 -18.93 -16.16 4.51
C THR A 81 -19.20 -16.82 3.16
N LYS A 82 -18.86 -18.10 2.97
CA LYS A 82 -19.05 -18.83 1.72
C LYS A 82 -20.34 -19.65 1.78
N THR A 83 -21.30 -19.36 0.90
CA THR A 83 -22.54 -20.12 0.78
C THR A 83 -22.33 -21.44 0.06
N TRP A 84 -23.17 -22.44 0.36
CA TRP A 84 -23.15 -23.76 -0.29
C TRP A 84 -23.25 -23.69 -1.83
N GLU A 85 -24.02 -22.75 -2.37
CA GLU A 85 -24.12 -22.51 -3.82
C GLU A 85 -22.77 -22.17 -4.48
N MET A 86 -21.90 -21.41 -3.79
CA MET A 86 -20.56 -21.09 -4.31
C MET A 86 -19.64 -22.31 -4.31
N LEU A 87 -19.82 -23.22 -3.36
CA LEU A 87 -19.00 -24.43 -3.22
C LEU A 87 -19.49 -25.57 -4.13
N SER A 88 -20.80 -25.69 -4.30
CA SER A 88 -21.46 -26.68 -5.17
C SER A 88 -21.19 -26.40 -6.66
N ASN A 89 -20.94 -25.14 -7.00
CA ASN A 89 -20.58 -24.71 -8.33
C ASN A 89 -19.16 -25.18 -8.74
N ARG A 90 -19.08 -26.34 -9.40
CA ARG A 90 -17.80 -26.93 -9.83
C ARG A 90 -17.49 -26.62 -11.28
N GLN A 91 -16.69 -25.57 -11.50
CA GLN A 91 -16.40 -25.02 -12.84
C GLN A 91 -15.86 -26.05 -13.83
N SER A 92 -15.05 -27.01 -13.38
CA SER A 92 -14.50 -28.06 -14.24
C SER A 92 -15.54 -29.07 -14.77
N PHE A 93 -16.75 -29.08 -14.21
CA PHE A 93 -17.82 -30.04 -14.57
C PHE A 93 -19.06 -29.35 -15.13
N TYR A 94 -18.90 -28.13 -15.66
CA TYR A 94 -20.03 -27.45 -16.30
C TYR A 94 -20.53 -28.21 -17.52
N THR A 95 -21.85 -28.42 -17.53
CA THR A 95 -22.58 -28.94 -18.68
C THR A 95 -23.49 -27.84 -19.20
N PHE A 96 -23.28 -27.44 -20.46
CA PHE A 96 -24.05 -26.36 -21.10
C PHE A 96 -25.41 -26.82 -21.66
N HIS A 97 -25.75 -28.11 -21.48
CA HIS A 97 -27.07 -28.65 -21.81
C HIS A 97 -28.04 -28.44 -20.63
N HIS A 98 -28.50 -27.20 -20.44
CA HIS A 98 -29.48 -26.85 -19.42
C HIS A 98 -30.62 -25.99 -19.98
N ARG A 99 -31.73 -25.89 -19.23
CA ARG A 99 -32.95 -25.16 -19.62
C ARG A 99 -32.71 -23.67 -19.94
N GLY A 100 -31.65 -23.07 -19.38
CA GLY A 100 -31.22 -21.71 -19.74
C GLY A 100 -30.96 -21.50 -21.24
N LYS A 101 -30.55 -22.54 -21.99
CA LYS A 101 -30.36 -22.43 -23.45
C LYS A 101 -31.67 -22.13 -24.20
N ALA A 102 -32.79 -22.69 -23.76
CA ALA A 102 -34.10 -22.44 -24.36
C ALA A 102 -34.72 -21.12 -23.90
N LEU A 103 -34.36 -20.65 -22.70
CA LEU A 103 -34.90 -19.41 -22.11
C LEU A 103 -34.15 -18.15 -22.55
N TYR A 104 -32.85 -18.27 -22.85
CA TYR A 104 -31.97 -17.13 -23.19
C TYR A 104 -31.30 -17.25 -24.56
N GLY A 105 -31.47 -18.37 -25.27
CA GLY A 105 -30.77 -18.65 -26.53
C GLY A 105 -31.10 -17.73 -27.70
N ASP A 106 -32.27 -17.08 -27.72
CA ASP A 106 -32.63 -16.12 -28.77
C ASP A 106 -32.01 -14.73 -28.56
N ARG A 107 -31.64 -14.35 -27.32
CA ARG A 107 -30.95 -13.08 -27.03
C ARG A 107 -29.51 -13.08 -27.55
N GLU A 108 -28.82 -14.21 -27.40
CA GLU A 108 -27.41 -14.35 -27.81
C GLU A 108 -27.23 -14.28 -29.34
N ARG A 109 -28.27 -14.65 -30.12
CA ARG A 109 -28.23 -14.62 -31.58
C ARG A 109 -28.42 -13.20 -32.16
N VAL A 110 -29.14 -12.33 -31.46
CA VAL A 110 -29.46 -10.95 -31.89
C VAL A 110 -28.32 -9.96 -31.60
N GLU A 111 -27.46 -10.22 -30.61
CA GLU A 111 -26.26 -9.38 -30.34
C GLU A 111 -25.07 -9.71 -31.26
N LEU A 112 -25.16 -10.78 -32.06
CA LEU A 112 -24.10 -11.26 -32.95
C LEU A 112 -24.37 -10.98 -34.45
N GLU A 113 -25.53 -10.42 -34.78
CA GLU A 113 -25.88 -9.87 -36.11
C GLU A 113 -25.75 -8.34 -36.12
#